data_AF-A0A975KRP9-F1
#
_entry.id   AF-A0A975KRP9-F1
#
_cell.length_a   1.000
_cell.length_b   1.000
_cell.length_c   1.000
_cell.angle_alpha   90.00
_cell.angle_beta   90.00
_cell.angle_gamma   90.00
#
_symmetry.space_group_name_H-M   'P 1'
#
loop_
_entity.id
_entity.type
_entity.pdbx_description
1 polymer ?
#
loop_
_entity_poly.entity_id
_entity_poly.type
_entity_poly.pdbx_seq_one_letter_code
_entity_poly.pdbx_strand_id
1 'polypeptide(L)'
;MKRILLFSALLLTLTLSACSNDLMISERILTDEESILISNSGGGSADHFEIIGQIPNDYELYFMIEQYEKGEFIQNKIAENPVNLDTEDRTVSFAVNTYGDEGEIVFGSPGGAMKIEAIKLQGGSSSAKTFEGKNPIKPDEPVYLAYWYSESGDTMLGADGELEDIKSRELSYLFKAELKKK
;
A
#
# COMPACT_ATOMS: atom_id res chain seq x y z
N MET A 1 -63.99 -24.72 -15.55
CA MET A 1 -63.15 -23.59 -16.02
C MET A 1 -62.39 -23.04 -14.82
N LYS A 2 -61.21 -23.60 -14.48
CA LYS A 2 -59.85 -22.99 -14.61
C LYS A 2 -59.81 -21.57 -14.02
N ARG A 3 -59.61 -21.39 -12.71
CA ARG A 3 -58.31 -21.28 -11.98
C ARG A 3 -57.25 -20.50 -12.77
N ILE A 4 -56.86 -19.32 -12.28
CA ILE A 4 -55.49 -18.89 -11.91
C ILE A 4 -55.55 -17.38 -11.60
N LEU A 5 -55.75 -17.10 -10.30
CA LEU A 5 -55.09 -15.98 -9.61
C LEU A 5 -53.65 -16.45 -9.30
N LEU A 6 -52.74 -15.50 -9.05
CA LEU A 6 -51.32 -15.66 -8.70
C LEU A 6 -50.34 -15.69 -9.87
N PHE A 7 -49.98 -14.51 -10.39
CA PHE A 7 -48.69 -14.28 -11.05
C PHE A 7 -48.20 -12.84 -10.86
N SER A 8 -48.40 -12.27 -9.66
CA SER A 8 -47.98 -10.89 -9.34
C SER A 8 -46.99 -10.81 -8.18
N ALA A 9 -46.29 -11.90 -7.89
CA ALA A 9 -45.33 -12.00 -6.78
C ALA A 9 -43.97 -12.61 -7.19
N LEU A 10 -43.63 -12.61 -8.47
CA LEU A 10 -42.35 -13.16 -8.97
C LEU A 10 -41.52 -12.13 -9.76
N LEU A 11 -41.64 -10.87 -9.37
CA LEU A 11 -40.74 -9.80 -9.81
C LEU A 11 -40.20 -9.02 -8.60
N LEU A 12 -39.98 -9.72 -7.47
CA LEU A 12 -38.88 -9.36 -6.59
C LEU A 12 -37.62 -9.83 -7.30
N THR A 13 -37.16 -9.03 -8.26
CA THR A 13 -35.80 -9.10 -8.75
C THR A 13 -34.90 -8.97 -7.53
N LEU A 14 -34.34 -10.10 -7.12
CA LEU A 14 -33.14 -10.17 -6.31
C LEU A 14 -32.06 -9.36 -7.04
N THR A 15 -32.01 -8.06 -6.80
CA THR A 15 -30.74 -7.33 -6.83
C THR A 15 -30.01 -7.73 -5.55
N LEU A 16 -29.60 -9.00 -5.48
CA LEU A 16 -28.37 -9.32 -4.77
C LEU A 16 -27.31 -8.54 -5.54
N SER A 17 -27.08 -7.29 -5.14
CA SER A 17 -25.78 -6.66 -5.37
C SER A 17 -24.79 -7.67 -4.82
N ALA A 18 -24.18 -8.45 -5.70
CA ALA A 18 -22.97 -9.17 -5.39
C ALA A 18 -22.00 -8.08 -4.97
N CYS A 19 -21.88 -7.83 -3.66
CA CYS A 19 -20.71 -7.16 -3.11
C CYS A 19 -19.56 -8.04 -3.61
N SER A 20 -18.86 -7.59 -4.63
CA SER A 20 -17.67 -8.29 -5.05
C SER A 20 -16.70 -8.21 -3.89
N ASN A 21 -16.28 -9.36 -3.37
CA ASN A 21 -15.26 -9.46 -2.32
C ASN A 21 -13.85 -9.23 -2.92
N ASP A 22 -13.76 -8.36 -3.93
CA ASP A 22 -12.52 -8.11 -4.64
C ASP A 22 -11.49 -7.59 -3.64
N LEU A 23 -10.26 -8.10 -3.75
CA LEU A 23 -9.17 -7.62 -2.93
C LEU A 23 -8.84 -6.19 -3.36
N MET A 24 -8.91 -5.26 -2.42
CA MET A 24 -8.60 -3.85 -2.62
C MET A 24 -7.67 -3.37 -1.53
N ILE A 25 -7.00 -2.27 -1.82
CA ILE A 25 -6.24 -1.50 -0.85
C ILE A 25 -6.69 -0.04 -0.90
N SER A 26 -6.77 0.60 0.26
CA SER A 26 -7.05 2.02 0.37
C SER A 26 -6.14 2.68 1.37
N GLU A 27 -6.01 4.00 1.26
CA GLU A 27 -5.48 4.79 2.36
C GLU A 27 -6.32 4.57 3.63
N ARG A 28 -5.63 4.43 4.76
CA ARG A 28 -6.22 4.40 6.09
C ARG A 28 -5.97 5.73 6.77
N ILE A 29 -7.03 6.54 6.87
CA ILE A 29 -6.98 7.78 7.63
C ILE A 29 -6.99 7.43 9.12
N LEU A 30 -5.96 7.86 9.83
CA LEU A 30 -5.89 7.71 11.28
C LEU A 30 -6.96 8.56 11.96
N THR A 31 -7.52 8.04 13.05
CA THR A 31 -8.32 8.86 13.96
C THR A 31 -7.45 9.87 14.70
N ASP A 32 -8.07 10.91 15.27
CA ASP A 32 -7.36 11.90 16.08
C ASP A 32 -6.61 11.25 17.26
N GLU A 33 -7.23 10.26 17.90
CA GLU A 33 -6.64 9.55 19.03
C GLU A 33 -5.41 8.74 18.62
N GLU A 34 -5.48 8.01 17.50
CA GLU A 34 -4.34 7.27 16.95
C GLU A 34 -3.20 8.20 16.52
N SER A 35 -3.55 9.32 15.89
CA SER A 35 -2.58 10.33 15.47
C SER A 35 -1.84 10.93 16.67
N ILE A 36 -2.57 11.25 17.74
CA ILE A 36 -1.99 11.73 19.01
C ILE A 36 -1.10 10.66 19.65
N LEU A 37 -1.55 9.40 19.66
CA LEU A 37 -0.79 8.30 20.25
C LEU A 37 0.54 8.07 19.53
N ILE A 38 0.52 8.06 18.20
CA ILE A 38 1.72 7.93 17.36
C ILE A 38 2.65 9.13 17.57
N SER A 39 2.10 10.34 17.57
CA SER A 39 2.92 11.55 17.81
C SER A 39 3.58 11.53 19.19
N ASN A 40 2.88 11.07 20.23
CA ASN A 40 3.40 11.00 21.60
C ASN A 40 4.41 9.86 21.81
N SER A 41 4.34 8.79 21.02
CA SER A 41 5.31 7.69 21.09
C SER A 41 6.61 8.00 20.33
N GLY A 42 6.71 9.18 19.71
CA GLY A 42 7.83 9.55 18.85
C GLY A 42 7.78 8.86 17.48
N GLY A 43 6.63 8.29 17.10
CA GLY A 43 6.41 7.76 15.77
C GLY A 43 6.47 8.87 14.72
N GLY A 44 7.22 8.64 13.64
CA GLY A 44 7.29 9.53 12.50
C GLY A 44 6.01 9.51 11.65
N SER A 45 5.95 10.39 10.65
CA SER A 45 4.89 10.37 9.64
C SER A 45 5.00 9.11 8.78
N ALA A 46 4.06 8.18 8.96
CA ALA A 46 3.92 7.00 8.12
C ALA A 46 2.67 7.12 7.26
N ASP A 47 2.75 6.62 6.03
CA ASP A 47 1.56 6.35 5.23
C ASP A 47 0.95 5.03 5.70
N HIS A 48 -0.37 5.03 5.93
CA HIS A 48 -1.12 3.87 6.40
C HIS A 48 -2.12 3.43 5.33
N PHE A 49 -2.25 2.12 5.14
CA PHE A 49 -3.16 1.52 4.18
C PHE A 49 -3.95 0.38 4.81
N GLU A 50 -5.17 0.18 4.36
CA GLU A 50 -6.07 -0.88 4.80
C GLU A 50 -6.36 -1.85 3.64
N ILE A 51 -6.30 -3.15 3.95
CA ILE A 51 -6.62 -4.23 3.01
C ILE A 51 -8.09 -4.63 3.17
N ILE A 52 -8.84 -4.55 2.07
CA ILE A 52 -10.27 -4.83 2.02
C ILE A 52 -10.52 -6.05 1.14
N GLY A 53 -11.42 -6.94 1.56
CA GLY A 53 -11.80 -8.14 0.80
C GLY A 53 -11.02 -9.39 1.20
N GLN A 54 -10.87 -10.31 0.25
CA GLN A 54 -10.23 -11.62 0.46
C GLN A 54 -9.18 -11.90 -0.62
N ILE A 55 -8.06 -12.53 -0.22
CA ILE A 55 -7.05 -13.01 -1.17
C ILE A 55 -7.65 -14.18 -1.96
N PRO A 56 -7.57 -14.18 -3.31
CA PRO A 56 -8.02 -15.31 -4.11
C PRO A 56 -7.29 -16.61 -3.75
N ASN A 57 -7.99 -17.74 -3.72
CA ASN A 57 -7.47 -19.03 -3.19
C ASN A 57 -6.13 -19.49 -3.77
N ASP A 58 -5.85 -19.22 -5.04
CA ASP A 58 -4.64 -19.65 -5.75
C ASP A 58 -3.49 -18.63 -5.65
N TYR A 59 -3.68 -17.56 -4.88
CA TYR A 59 -2.74 -16.45 -4.78
C TYR A 59 -2.35 -16.16 -3.34
N GLU A 60 -1.25 -15.43 -3.22
CA GLU A 60 -0.68 -14.90 -2.00
C GLU A 60 -0.42 -13.41 -2.19
N LEU A 61 -0.71 -12.60 -1.17
CA LEU A 61 -0.44 -11.17 -1.18
C LEU A 61 0.94 -10.91 -0.59
N TYR A 62 1.74 -10.13 -1.32
CA TYR A 62 3.05 -9.69 -0.89
C TYR A 62 3.12 -8.16 -0.85
N PHE A 63 3.72 -7.64 0.21
CA PHE A 63 4.19 -6.27 0.26
C PHE A 63 5.69 -6.24 0.02
N MET A 64 6.12 -5.35 -0.89
CA MET A 64 7.50 -5.22 -1.28
C MET A 64 7.93 -3.77 -1.42
N ILE A 65 9.23 -3.52 -1.23
CA ILE A 65 9.85 -2.22 -1.54
C ILE A 65 10.87 -2.43 -2.65
N GLU A 66 10.63 -1.80 -3.80
CA GLU A 66 11.59 -1.73 -4.90
C GLU A 66 12.56 -0.59 -4.67
N GLN A 67 13.85 -0.84 -4.86
CA GLN A 67 14.90 0.18 -4.87
C GLN A 67 15.32 0.45 -6.31
N TYR A 68 15.40 1.73 -6.67
CA TYR A 68 16.04 2.19 -7.90
C TYR A 68 17.14 3.18 -7.59
N GLU A 69 18.19 3.15 -8.40
CA GLU A 69 19.25 4.17 -8.39
C GLU A 69 19.45 4.67 -9.81
N LYS A 70 19.28 5.99 -10.01
CA LYS A 70 19.48 6.66 -11.30
C LYS A 70 18.69 6.02 -12.44
N GLY A 71 17.45 5.60 -12.18
CA GLY A 71 16.59 4.92 -13.16
C GLY A 71 16.79 3.41 -13.28
N GLU A 72 17.82 2.83 -12.66
CA GLU A 72 18.07 1.39 -12.73
C GLU A 72 17.46 0.67 -11.53
N PHE A 73 16.71 -0.40 -11.80
CA PHE A 73 16.22 -1.29 -10.75
C PHE A 73 17.38 -2.02 -10.09
N ILE A 74 17.48 -1.91 -8.77
CA ILE A 74 18.55 -2.53 -7.99
C ILE A 74 18.07 -3.84 -7.38
N GLN A 75 17.03 -3.79 -6.54
CA GLN A 75 16.53 -4.96 -5.82
C GLN A 75 15.15 -4.73 -5.19
N ASN A 76 14.55 -5.82 -4.72
CA ASN A 76 13.49 -5.78 -3.72
C ASN A 76 14.13 -5.89 -2.33
N LYS A 77 13.89 -4.90 -1.47
CA LYS A 77 14.54 -4.76 -0.16
C LYS A 77 13.81 -5.51 0.94
N ILE A 78 12.56 -5.15 1.15
CA ILE A 78 11.69 -5.76 2.14
C ILE A 78 10.67 -6.58 1.37
N ALA A 79 10.76 -7.90 1.46
CA ALA A 79 9.67 -8.78 1.08
C ALA A 79 9.08 -9.37 2.36
N GLU A 80 7.76 -9.30 2.49
CA GLU A 80 7.07 -10.09 3.49
C GLU A 80 7.00 -11.56 3.09
N ASN A 81 6.84 -12.45 4.07
CA ASN A 81 6.12 -13.69 3.78
C ASN A 81 4.72 -13.32 3.25
N PRO A 82 4.02 -14.23 2.55
CA PRO A 82 2.61 -14.03 2.24
C PRO A 82 1.85 -13.44 3.42
N VAL A 83 1.17 -12.33 3.19
CA VAL A 83 0.38 -11.64 4.21
C VAL A 83 -0.72 -12.58 4.67
N ASN A 84 -0.77 -12.81 5.98
CA ASN A 84 -1.89 -13.53 6.58
C ASN A 84 -3.02 -12.54 6.92
N LEU A 85 -4.13 -12.62 6.19
CA LEU A 85 -5.33 -11.79 6.45
C LEU A 85 -6.33 -12.42 7.43
N ASP A 86 -5.97 -13.54 8.06
CA ASP A 86 -6.75 -14.13 9.16
C ASP A 86 -6.57 -13.36 10.48
N THR A 87 -5.76 -12.29 10.48
CA THR A 87 -5.62 -11.34 11.58
C THR A 87 -6.76 -10.32 11.57
N GLU A 88 -7.14 -9.84 12.76
CA GLU A 88 -8.10 -8.73 12.88
C GLU A 88 -7.53 -7.43 12.31
N ASP A 89 -6.23 -7.21 12.50
CA ASP A 89 -5.52 -6.09 11.90
C ASP A 89 -5.14 -6.39 10.44
N ARG A 90 -5.61 -5.51 9.55
CA ARG A 90 -5.38 -5.56 8.10
C ARG A 90 -4.69 -4.30 7.60
N THR A 91 -4.03 -3.60 8.52
CA THR A 91 -3.29 -2.38 8.24
C THR A 91 -1.87 -2.72 7.82
N VAL A 92 -1.37 -1.97 6.85
CA VAL A 92 0.04 -1.95 6.48
C VAL A 92 0.52 -0.51 6.51
N SER A 93 1.77 -0.27 6.90
CA SER A 93 2.33 1.08 6.95
C SER A 93 3.72 1.15 6.35
N PHE A 94 4.05 2.32 5.81
CA PHE A 94 5.34 2.63 5.22
C PHE A 94 5.79 4.02 5.64
N ALA A 95 7.02 4.12 6.11
CA ALA A 95 7.67 5.38 6.43
C ALA A 95 9.14 5.32 6.08
N VAL A 96 9.73 6.48 5.83
CA VAL A 96 11.18 6.65 5.77
C VAL A 96 11.57 7.72 6.78
N ASN A 97 12.34 7.33 7.78
CA ASN A 97 12.89 8.25 8.76
C ASN A 97 14.31 8.63 8.33
N THR A 98 14.62 9.93 8.35
CA THR A 98 15.91 10.47 7.90
C THR A 98 16.68 11.08 9.06
N TYR A 99 17.97 10.77 9.16
CA TYR A 99 18.88 11.21 10.22
C TYR A 99 20.20 11.70 9.59
N GLY A 100 20.21 12.91 9.04
CA GLY A 100 21.37 13.43 8.31
C GLY A 100 21.56 12.70 6.99
N ASP A 101 22.72 12.06 6.80
CA ASP A 101 23.05 11.30 5.57
C ASP A 101 22.62 9.82 5.64
N GLU A 102 22.04 9.41 6.77
CA GLU A 102 21.52 8.06 7.00
C GLU A 102 20.01 8.11 7.20
N GLY A 103 19.35 6.98 7.01
CA GLY A 103 17.94 6.84 7.31
C GLY A 103 17.56 5.39 7.52
N GLU A 104 16.27 5.19 7.74
CA GLU A 104 15.69 3.86 7.83
C GLU A 104 14.34 3.83 7.13
N ILE A 105 14.06 2.72 6.46
CA ILE A 105 12.73 2.40 6.00
C ILE A 105 12.04 1.63 7.11
N VAL A 106 10.91 2.14 7.59
CA VAL A 106 10.06 1.47 8.57
C VAL A 106 8.84 0.94 7.84
N PHE A 107 8.63 -0.36 7.95
CA PHE A 107 7.50 -1.06 7.35
C PHE A 107 6.73 -1.78 8.45
N GLY A 108 5.42 -1.56 8.53
CA GLY A 108 4.50 -2.25 9.44
C GLY A 108 3.60 -3.21 8.68
N SER A 109 3.52 -4.47 9.12
CA SER A 109 2.69 -5.51 8.50
C SER A 109 1.35 -5.69 9.21
N PRO A 110 0.35 -6.29 8.52
CA PRO A 110 -0.79 -6.90 9.19
C PRO A 110 -0.32 -7.87 10.28
N GLY A 111 -0.88 -7.74 11.48
CA GLY A 111 -0.42 -8.48 12.66
C GLY A 111 0.67 -7.79 13.49
N GLY A 112 1.05 -6.56 13.14
CA GLY A 112 1.89 -5.69 13.96
C GLY A 112 3.39 -5.96 13.90
N ALA A 113 3.88 -6.73 12.92
CA ALA A 113 5.33 -6.90 12.75
C ALA A 113 5.91 -5.62 12.14
N MET A 114 6.96 -5.09 12.77
CA MET A 114 7.71 -3.94 12.28
C MET A 114 9.05 -4.39 11.73
N LYS A 115 9.40 -3.96 10.53
CA LYS A 115 10.72 -4.12 9.93
C LYS A 115 11.37 -2.77 9.74
N ILE A 116 12.66 -2.72 10.03
CA ILE A 116 13.48 -1.52 9.90
C ILE A 116 14.67 -1.88 9.03
N GLU A 117 14.87 -1.15 7.94
CA GLU A 117 16.02 -1.32 7.06
C GLU A 117 16.80 -0.02 6.95
N ALA A 118 18.07 -0.07 7.35
CA ALA A 118 18.97 1.07 7.22
C ALA A 118 19.24 1.41 5.74
N ILE A 119 19.22 2.70 5.44
CA ILE A 119 19.48 3.26 4.12
C ILE A 119 20.48 4.41 4.22
N LYS A 120 21.18 4.65 3.11
CA LYS A 120 21.99 5.87 2.94
C LYS A 120 21.22 6.83 2.06
N LEU A 121 21.19 8.10 2.46
CA LEU A 121 20.49 9.15 1.75
C LEU A 121 21.46 9.87 0.80
N GLN A 122 20.94 10.51 -0.24
CA GLN A 122 21.75 11.24 -1.21
C GLN A 122 21.49 12.76 -1.19
N GLY A 123 20.92 13.30 -0.11
CA GLY A 123 20.63 14.73 0.03
C GLY A 123 19.20 14.98 0.48
N GLY A 124 18.52 15.95 -0.15
CA GLY A 124 17.11 16.22 0.10
C GLY A 124 16.23 15.02 -0.22
N SER A 125 15.07 14.92 0.42
CA SER A 125 14.16 13.79 0.23
C SER A 125 12.69 14.17 0.27
N SER A 126 11.87 13.47 -0.50
CA SER A 126 10.41 13.64 -0.50
C SER A 126 9.70 12.28 -0.54
N SER A 127 8.46 12.25 -0.08
CA SER A 127 7.58 11.09 -0.17
C SER A 127 6.16 11.50 -0.48
N ALA A 128 5.43 10.62 -1.17
CA ALA A 128 4.01 10.76 -1.39
C ALA A 128 3.34 9.40 -1.62
N LYS A 129 2.03 9.38 -1.41
CA LYS A 129 1.16 8.29 -1.86
C LYS A 129 0.98 8.37 -3.37
N THR A 130 0.73 7.22 -4.00
CA THR A 130 0.59 7.11 -5.47
C THR A 130 -0.85 7.10 -5.96
N PHE A 131 -1.82 6.96 -5.05
CA PHE A 131 -3.24 6.91 -5.41
C PHE A 131 -4.13 7.53 -4.31
N GLU A 132 -5.34 7.90 -4.71
CA GLU A 132 -6.42 8.32 -3.81
C GLU A 132 -7.55 7.28 -3.82
N GLY A 133 -8.20 7.05 -2.68
CA GLY A 133 -9.38 6.18 -2.57
C GLY A 133 -9.04 4.68 -2.52
N LYS A 134 -9.82 3.85 -3.23
CA LYS A 134 -9.69 2.39 -3.25
C LYS A 134 -9.09 1.92 -4.58
N ASN A 135 -8.07 1.08 -4.51
CA ASN A 135 -7.40 0.52 -5.68
C ASN A 135 -7.49 -1.02 -5.67
N PRO A 136 -8.02 -1.66 -6.73
CA PRO A 136 -8.07 -3.12 -6.80
C PRO A 136 -6.66 -3.71 -6.93
N ILE A 137 -6.39 -4.79 -6.20
CA ILE A 137 -5.17 -5.57 -6.37
C ILE A 137 -5.49 -6.76 -7.27
N LYS A 138 -4.86 -6.80 -8.44
CA LYS A 138 -5.09 -7.85 -9.44
C LYS A 138 -3.87 -8.76 -9.58
N PRO A 139 -4.07 -10.03 -10.01
CA PRO A 139 -2.97 -10.88 -10.44
C PRO A 139 -2.07 -10.20 -11.47
N ASP A 140 -0.76 -10.38 -11.34
CA ASP A 140 0.27 -9.90 -12.27
C ASP A 140 0.34 -8.36 -12.47
N GLU A 141 -0.44 -7.58 -11.71
CA GLU A 141 -0.44 -6.12 -11.74
C GLU A 141 -0.09 -5.58 -10.34
N PRO A 142 1.16 -5.14 -10.10
CA PRO A 142 1.51 -4.55 -8.81
C PRO A 142 0.79 -3.22 -8.62
N VAL A 143 0.30 -3.00 -7.41
CA VAL A 143 -0.25 -1.71 -6.98
C VAL A 143 0.83 -1.00 -6.19
N TYR A 144 1.38 0.07 -6.76
CA TYR A 144 2.23 0.97 -6.01
C TYR A 144 1.37 1.76 -5.02
N LEU A 145 1.90 1.97 -3.81
CA LEU A 145 1.15 2.54 -2.69
C LEU A 145 1.71 3.89 -2.29
N ALA A 146 3.01 3.93 -2.06
CA ALA A 146 3.76 5.13 -1.76
C ALA A 146 5.13 5.05 -2.40
N TYR A 147 5.79 6.20 -2.49
CA TYR A 147 7.19 6.28 -2.82
C TYR A 147 7.90 7.25 -1.90
N TRP A 148 9.21 7.07 -1.84
CA TRP A 148 10.15 8.01 -1.30
C TRP A 148 11.31 8.14 -2.29
N TYR A 149 11.86 9.32 -2.46
CA TYR A 149 13.10 9.51 -3.23
C TYR A 149 14.01 10.53 -2.57
N SER A 150 15.29 10.44 -2.93
CA SER A 150 16.31 11.40 -2.56
C SER A 150 17.18 11.77 -3.74
N GLU A 151 17.60 13.04 -3.74
CA GLU A 151 18.44 13.64 -4.77
C GLU A 151 19.51 14.53 -4.14
N SER A 152 20.66 14.59 -4.79
CA SER A 152 21.76 15.47 -4.44
C SER A 152 21.49 16.91 -4.88
N GLY A 153 21.76 17.85 -3.96
CA GLY A 153 21.60 19.29 -4.18
C GLY A 153 20.41 19.93 -3.44
N ASP A 154 20.37 21.27 -3.46
CA ASP A 154 19.43 22.09 -2.67
C ASP A 154 18.03 22.23 -3.31
N THR A 155 17.78 21.58 -4.45
CA THR A 155 16.54 21.79 -5.22
C THR A 155 15.66 20.55 -5.13
N MET A 156 14.79 20.52 -4.12
CA MET A 156 13.71 19.53 -4.08
C MET A 156 12.64 19.94 -5.10
N LEU A 157 12.54 19.20 -6.19
CA LEU A 157 11.37 19.26 -7.06
C LEU A 157 10.21 18.56 -6.33
N GLY A 158 9.01 19.14 -6.40
CA GLY A 158 7.81 18.57 -5.77
C GLY A 158 7.47 17.19 -6.34
N ALA A 159 6.88 16.35 -5.49
CA ALA A 159 6.49 14.97 -5.73
C ALA A 159 5.17 14.85 -6.53
N ASP A 160 5.08 15.54 -7.67
CA ASP A 160 3.91 15.46 -8.58
C ASP A 160 4.22 14.61 -9.84
N GLY A 161 5.31 13.83 -9.81
CA GLY A 161 5.82 13.09 -10.96
C GLY A 161 5.09 11.77 -11.25
N GLU A 162 5.08 11.36 -12.51
CA GLU A 162 4.66 10.01 -12.88
C GLU A 162 5.62 8.98 -12.26
N LEU A 163 5.18 7.73 -12.09
CA LEU A 163 5.99 6.69 -11.43
C LEU A 163 7.37 6.52 -12.07
N GLU A 164 7.48 6.68 -13.38
CA GLU A 164 8.74 6.60 -14.12
C GLU A 164 9.69 7.76 -13.78
N ASP A 165 9.16 8.96 -13.54
CA ASP A 165 9.96 10.09 -13.06
C ASP A 165 10.56 9.79 -11.69
N ILE A 166 9.79 9.16 -10.80
CA ILE A 166 10.25 8.74 -9.47
C ILE A 166 11.34 7.68 -9.56
N LYS A 167 11.19 6.68 -10.43
CA LYS A 167 12.21 5.64 -10.65
C LYS A 167 13.52 6.23 -11.18
N SER A 168 13.43 7.27 -12.00
CA SER A 168 14.58 7.95 -12.62
C SER A 168 15.44 8.78 -11.65
N ARG A 169 14.96 9.02 -10.43
CA ARG A 169 15.65 9.79 -9.38
C ARG A 169 16.95 9.11 -8.97
N GLU A 170 17.83 9.87 -8.32
CA GLU A 170 19.14 9.35 -7.92
C GLU A 170 19.05 8.15 -6.98
N LEU A 171 18.14 8.21 -6.01
CA LEU A 171 17.73 7.08 -5.19
C LEU A 171 16.21 7.12 -4.99
N SER A 172 15.52 6.01 -5.22
CA SER A 172 14.09 5.91 -4.91
C SER A 172 13.71 4.56 -4.32
N TYR A 173 12.69 4.59 -3.46
CA TYR A 173 12.05 3.44 -2.85
C TYR A 173 10.57 3.49 -3.17
N LEU A 174 10.08 2.45 -3.84
CA LEU A 174 8.69 2.33 -4.24
C LEU A 174 8.04 1.20 -3.44
N PHE A 175 7.07 1.56 -2.61
CA PHE A 175 6.31 0.60 -1.82
C PHE A 175 5.12 0.06 -2.64
N LYS A 176 5.00 -1.26 -2.74
CA LYS A 176 3.99 -1.91 -3.58
C LYS A 176 3.34 -3.15 -2.94
N ALA A 177 2.14 -3.45 -3.40
CA ALA A 177 1.40 -4.69 -3.14
C ALA A 177 1.31 -5.52 -4.42
N GLU A 178 1.46 -6.84 -4.31
CA GLU A 178 1.44 -7.75 -5.47
C GLU A 178 0.78 -9.07 -5.10
N LEU A 179 -0.12 -9.56 -5.96
CA LEU A 179 -0.64 -10.93 -5.89
C LEU A 179 0.26 -11.86 -6.70
N LYS A 180 0.79 -12.89 -6.03
CA LYS A 180 1.60 -13.93 -6.67
C LYS A 180 0.89 -15.27 -6.57
N LYS A 181 1.00 -16.09 -7.61
CA LYS A 181 0.44 -17.43 -7.62
C LYS A 181 1.22 -18.35 -6.68
N LYS A 182 0.49 -19.20 -5.94
CA LYS A 182 1.05 -20.26 -5.09
C LYS A 182 1.84 -21.30 -5.88
#